data_AF-A0A6P8UMH3-F1
#
_entry.id   AF-A0A6P8UMH3-F1
#
_cell.length_a   1.000
_cell.length_b   1.000
_cell.length_c   1.000
_cell.angle_alpha   90.00
_cell.angle_beta   90.00
_cell.angle_gamma   90.00
#
_symmetry.space_group_name_H-M   'P 1'
#
loop_
_entity.id
_entity.type
_entity.pdbx_description
1 polymer ?
#
loop_
_entity_poly.entity_id
_entity_poly.type
_entity_poly.pdbx_seq_one_letter_code
_entity_poly.pdbx_strand_id
1 'polypeptide(L)'
;MAKVGGSLRTIGVITKLDLMDEGTDARDILENKLLPLHRGYIGVVNRSQKDIDGKKDIRAALAAERKFFLSHPGYRHIAERMGTPHLQKTLNQVNAEFKRITTIHLQSKFFSSLDIHSTSLIDVYTKKGGVQGKKIKSIMLPITQSIDNSSQTAMAETVFGIFVIRHEGADSGDDPENVGIILERLKVLDELGNVSFAVAMML
;
A
#
# COMPACT_ATOMS: atom_id res chain seq x y z
N MET A 1 -14.10 13.22 -31.13
CA MET A 1 -12.92 12.82 -30.32
C MET A 1 -13.35 11.70 -29.39
N ALA A 2 -12.82 10.49 -29.57
CA ALA A 2 -13.28 9.31 -28.85
C ALA A 2 -12.92 9.39 -27.36
N LYS A 3 -13.91 9.12 -26.52
CA LYS A 3 -13.84 9.12 -25.06
C LYS A 3 -12.94 7.95 -24.62
N VAL A 4 -11.78 8.25 -24.04
CA VAL A 4 -10.83 7.24 -23.54
C VAL A 4 -11.51 6.44 -22.42
N GLY A 5 -12.02 5.25 -22.75
CA GLY A 5 -12.83 4.37 -21.89
C GLY A 5 -12.01 3.32 -21.14
N GLY A 6 -10.83 3.68 -20.63
CA GLY A 6 -10.02 2.78 -19.81
C GLY A 6 -10.32 2.94 -18.33
N SER A 7 -10.59 1.84 -17.61
CA SER A 7 -10.66 1.86 -16.14
C SER A 7 -9.33 2.32 -15.53
N LEU A 8 -9.37 3.23 -14.56
CA LEU A 8 -8.20 3.70 -13.77
C LEU A 8 -7.44 2.57 -13.06
N ARG A 9 -8.01 1.38 -13.03
CA ARG A 9 -7.52 0.20 -12.31
C ARG A 9 -6.95 -0.88 -13.23
N THR A 10 -6.90 -0.64 -14.54
CA THR A 10 -6.48 -1.65 -15.52
C THR A 10 -5.09 -1.36 -16.06
N ILE A 11 -4.22 -2.38 -16.00
CA ILE A 11 -2.94 -2.44 -16.71
C ILE A 11 -3.09 -3.46 -17.83
N GLY A 12 -2.72 -3.08 -19.05
CA GLY A 12 -2.67 -4.04 -20.15
C GLY A 12 -1.40 -4.88 -20.06
N VAL A 13 -1.51 -6.20 -20.09
CA VAL A 13 -0.34 -7.10 -20.13
C VAL A 13 -0.32 -7.81 -21.47
N ILE A 14 0.77 -7.65 -22.22
CA ILE A 14 0.96 -8.30 -23.52
C ILE A 14 1.98 -9.42 -23.34
N THR A 15 1.64 -10.61 -23.83
CA THR A 15 2.47 -11.82 -23.71
C THR A 15 2.80 -12.38 -25.10
N LYS A 16 3.68 -13.38 -25.17
CA LYS A 16 4.02 -14.08 -26.42
C LYS A 16 4.61 -13.17 -27.50
N LEU A 17 5.29 -12.10 -27.09
CA LEU A 17 5.97 -11.16 -28.00
C LEU A 17 7.12 -11.84 -28.77
N ASP A 18 7.63 -12.95 -28.25
CA ASP A 18 8.65 -13.80 -28.84
C ASP A 18 8.12 -14.72 -29.94
N LEU A 19 6.80 -14.90 -30.04
CA LEU A 19 6.13 -15.75 -31.03
C LEU A 19 5.50 -14.94 -32.18
N MET A 20 5.76 -13.64 -32.24
CA MET A 20 5.26 -12.79 -33.32
C MET A 20 6.00 -13.09 -34.63
N ASP A 21 5.26 -13.08 -35.74
CA ASP A 21 5.84 -13.30 -37.07
C ASP A 21 6.80 -12.17 -37.44
N GLU A 22 7.82 -12.52 -38.23
CA GLU A 22 8.79 -11.55 -38.73
C GLU A 22 8.09 -10.44 -39.53
N GLY A 23 8.39 -9.19 -39.19
CA GLY A 23 7.74 -8.01 -39.77
C GLY A 23 6.49 -7.53 -39.03
N THR A 24 6.04 -8.24 -37.98
CA THR A 24 4.98 -7.77 -37.09
C THR A 24 5.52 -7.42 -35.70
N ASP A 25 4.99 -6.36 -35.09
CA ASP A 25 5.29 -6.00 -33.71
C ASP A 25 4.06 -5.42 -33.00
N ALA A 26 4.11 -5.41 -31.67
CA ALA A 26 3.07 -4.84 -30.82
C ALA A 26 3.43 -3.42 -30.35
N ARG A 27 4.29 -2.70 -31.09
CA ARG A 27 4.86 -1.43 -30.62
C ARG A 27 3.79 -0.39 -30.36
N ASP A 28 2.83 -0.22 -31.25
CA ASP A 28 1.77 0.78 -31.08
C ASP A 28 0.86 0.47 -29.89
N ILE A 29 0.72 -0.80 -29.51
CA ILE A 29 0.00 -1.21 -28.30
C ILE A 29 0.85 -0.91 -27.06
N LEU A 30 2.12 -1.33 -27.05
CA LEU A 30 3.03 -1.13 -25.92
C LEU A 30 3.37 0.35 -25.67
N GLU A 31 3.35 1.17 -26.70
CA GLU A 31 3.49 2.63 -26.61
C GLU A 31 2.17 3.34 -26.28
N ASN A 32 1.09 2.58 -26.06
CA ASN A 32 -0.22 3.09 -25.67
C ASN A 32 -0.88 3.99 -26.73
N LYS A 33 -0.55 3.79 -28.02
CA LYS A 33 -1.04 4.58 -29.16
C LYS A 33 -2.29 4.00 -29.79
N LEU A 34 -2.39 2.67 -29.88
CA LEU A 34 -3.51 2.01 -30.56
C LEU A 34 -4.81 2.04 -29.75
N LEU A 35 -4.76 1.57 -28.50
CA LEU A 35 -5.89 1.57 -27.56
C LEU A 35 -5.45 2.13 -26.21
N PRO A 36 -5.52 3.45 -25.97
CA PRO A 36 -4.94 4.05 -24.78
C PRO A 36 -5.57 3.55 -23.47
N LEU A 37 -4.74 3.01 -22.57
CA LEU A 37 -5.06 2.71 -21.18
C LEU A 37 -4.43 3.74 -20.25
N HIS A 38 -5.11 4.04 -19.13
CA HIS A 38 -4.60 4.99 -18.14
C HIS A 38 -3.27 4.56 -17.52
N ARG A 39 -3.09 3.25 -17.26
CA ARG A 39 -1.83 2.70 -16.73
C ARG A 39 -0.95 2.08 -17.82
N GLY A 40 -1.30 2.27 -19.08
CA GLY A 40 -0.56 1.77 -20.24
C GLY A 40 -0.50 0.24 -20.31
N TYR A 41 0.49 -0.23 -21.07
CA TYR A 41 0.74 -1.64 -21.34
C TYR A 41 2.14 -2.04 -20.91
N ILE A 42 2.27 -3.28 -20.45
CA ILE A 42 3.54 -3.90 -20.08
C ILE A 42 3.65 -5.23 -20.84
N GLY A 43 4.70 -5.36 -21.64
CA GLY A 43 5.05 -6.60 -22.33
C GLY A 43 5.83 -7.52 -21.40
N VAL A 44 5.53 -8.82 -21.41
CA VAL A 44 6.27 -9.86 -20.69
C VAL A 44 6.57 -11.05 -21.59
N VAL A 45 7.70 -11.71 -21.35
CA VAL A 45 8.10 -12.93 -22.06
C VAL A 45 8.23 -14.07 -21.06
N ASN A 46 7.35 -15.07 -21.23
CA ASN A 46 7.26 -16.21 -20.32
C ASN A 46 8.15 -17.36 -20.82
N ARG A 47 8.28 -18.40 -19.98
CA ARG A 47 8.90 -19.66 -20.40
C ARG A 47 8.04 -20.33 -21.47
N SER A 48 8.69 -20.82 -22.53
CA SER A 48 8.07 -21.68 -23.53
C SER A 48 7.78 -23.08 -22.98
N GLN A 49 6.98 -23.88 -23.69
CA GLN A 49 6.74 -25.28 -23.28
C GLN A 49 8.05 -26.07 -23.19
N LYS A 50 8.94 -25.89 -24.17
CA LYS A 50 10.28 -26.50 -24.17
C LYS A 50 11.13 -26.07 -22.97
N ASP A 51 11.05 -24.80 -22.57
CA ASP A 51 11.75 -24.30 -21.38
C ASP A 51 11.18 -24.91 -20.09
N ILE A 52 9.88 -25.18 -20.03
CA ILE A 52 9.22 -25.83 -18.88
C ILE A 52 9.67 -27.28 -18.79
N ASP A 53 9.62 -28.02 -19.90
CA ASP A 53 10.02 -29.43 -19.96
C ASP A 53 11.52 -29.58 -19.63
N GLY A 54 12.34 -28.63 -20.09
CA GLY A 54 13.76 -28.51 -19.77
C GLY A 54 14.06 -27.95 -18.37
N LYS A 55 13.05 -27.70 -17.54
CA LYS A 55 13.16 -27.15 -16.17
C LYS A 55 14.01 -25.89 -16.07
N LYS A 56 13.87 -24.98 -17.05
CA LYS A 56 14.58 -23.70 -17.06
C LYS A 56 14.31 -22.92 -15.79
N ASP A 57 15.39 -22.51 -15.14
CA ASP A 57 15.36 -21.72 -13.91
C ASP A 57 14.66 -20.37 -14.13
N ILE A 58 14.00 -19.87 -13.08
CA ILE A 58 13.26 -18.60 -13.13
C ILE A 58 14.21 -17.42 -13.38
N ARG A 59 15.40 -17.41 -12.77
CA ARG A 59 16.38 -16.32 -12.99
C ARG A 59 16.89 -16.33 -14.43
N ALA A 60 17.11 -17.52 -14.98
CA ALA A 60 17.48 -17.67 -16.39
C ALA A 60 16.35 -17.19 -17.33
N ALA A 61 15.09 -17.43 -16.99
CA ALA A 61 13.94 -16.90 -17.73
C ALA A 61 13.86 -15.37 -17.68
N LEU A 62 14.04 -14.76 -16.50
CA LEU A 62 14.07 -13.30 -16.35
C LEU A 62 15.23 -12.65 -17.12
N ALA A 63 16.41 -13.27 -17.10
CA ALA A 63 17.56 -12.79 -17.88
C ALA A 63 17.29 -12.89 -19.39
N ALA A 64 16.66 -13.96 -19.85
CA ALA A 64 16.26 -14.12 -21.25
C ALA A 64 15.21 -13.09 -21.68
N GLU A 65 14.20 -12.83 -20.84
CA GLU A 65 13.20 -11.78 -21.05
C GLU A 65 13.88 -10.40 -21.18
N ARG A 66 14.78 -10.04 -20.25
CA ARG A 66 15.50 -8.77 -20.31
C ARG A 66 16.34 -8.67 -21.58
N LYS A 67 17.03 -9.76 -21.96
CA LYS A 67 17.82 -9.81 -23.20
C LYS A 67 16.92 -9.59 -24.42
N PHE A 68 15.77 -10.25 -24.49
CA PHE A 68 14.79 -10.09 -25.59
C PHE A 68 14.43 -8.62 -25.80
N PHE A 69 13.98 -7.93 -24.75
CA PHE A 69 13.59 -6.53 -24.87
C PHE A 69 14.75 -5.59 -25.24
N LEU A 70 15.96 -5.86 -24.75
CA LEU A 70 17.14 -5.06 -25.09
C LEU A 70 17.65 -5.31 -26.51
N SER A 71 17.50 -6.52 -27.04
CA SER A 71 17.95 -6.87 -28.40
C SER A 71 16.93 -6.55 -29.49
N HIS A 72 15.63 -6.45 -29.15
CA HIS A 72 14.58 -6.28 -30.14
C HIS A 72 14.55 -4.84 -30.70
N PRO A 73 14.71 -4.62 -32.02
CA PRO A 73 14.80 -3.28 -32.62
C PRO A 73 13.61 -2.38 -32.28
N GLY A 74 12.39 -2.94 -32.30
CA GLY A 74 11.15 -2.23 -32.01
C GLY A 74 10.84 -1.99 -30.53
N TYR A 75 11.52 -2.66 -29.58
CA TYR A 75 11.21 -2.55 -28.15
C TYR A 75 12.37 -2.04 -27.30
N ARG A 76 13.59 -1.95 -27.85
CA ARG A 76 14.79 -1.55 -27.12
C ARG A 76 14.65 -0.22 -26.37
N HIS A 77 14.01 0.77 -26.98
CA HIS A 77 13.81 2.09 -26.37
C HIS A 77 12.78 2.10 -25.23
N ILE A 78 11.93 1.08 -25.13
CA ILE A 78 10.93 0.91 -24.05
C ILE A 78 11.30 -0.20 -23.06
N ALA A 79 12.45 -0.87 -23.22
CA ALA A 79 12.85 -2.05 -22.45
C ALA A 79 12.85 -1.84 -20.92
N GLU A 80 13.09 -0.61 -20.43
CA GLU A 80 13.04 -0.29 -18.99
C GLU A 80 11.63 -0.31 -18.39
N ARG A 81 10.61 -0.22 -19.23
CA ARG A 81 9.19 -0.27 -18.84
C ARG A 81 8.53 -1.61 -19.18
N MET A 82 9.34 -2.61 -19.52
CA MET A 82 8.88 -3.93 -19.93
C MET A 82 9.43 -5.01 -19.00
N GLY A 83 8.86 -6.20 -19.14
CA GLY A 83 9.24 -7.39 -18.42
C GLY A 83 8.54 -7.58 -17.07
N THR A 84 8.67 -8.79 -16.57
CA THR A 84 8.09 -9.26 -15.30
C THR A 84 8.53 -8.41 -14.10
N PRO A 85 9.80 -7.97 -13.98
CA PRO A 85 10.21 -7.11 -12.86
C PRO A 85 9.50 -5.75 -12.86
N HIS A 86 9.29 -5.16 -14.04
CA HIS A 86 8.57 -3.90 -14.16
C HIS A 86 7.09 -4.08 -13.82
N LEU A 87 6.46 -5.15 -14.33
CA LEU A 87 5.09 -5.51 -13.99
C LEU A 87 4.88 -5.66 -12.48
N GLN A 88 5.77 -6.38 -11.80
CA GLN A 88 5.71 -6.57 -10.36
C GLN A 88 5.80 -5.23 -9.61
N LYS A 89 6.74 -4.36 -10.00
CA LYS A 89 6.87 -3.02 -9.41
C LYS A 89 5.59 -2.20 -9.58
N THR A 90 5.03 -2.18 -10.78
CA THR A 90 3.80 -1.44 -11.09
C THR A 90 2.60 -1.99 -10.31
N LEU A 91 2.46 -3.32 -10.22
CA LEU A 91 1.40 -3.96 -9.41
C LEU A 91 1.52 -3.60 -7.93
N ASN A 92 2.74 -3.59 -7.38
CA ASN A 92 2.96 -3.18 -6.00
C ASN A 92 2.56 -1.73 -5.75
N GLN A 93 2.84 -0.82 -6.70
CA GLN A 93 2.41 0.56 -6.63
C GLN A 93 0.89 0.70 -6.68
N VAL A 94 0.21 -0.01 -7.59
CA VAL A 94 -1.26 -0.03 -7.67
C VAL A 94 -1.87 -0.55 -6.37
N ASN A 95 -1.31 -1.62 -5.81
CA ASN A 95 -1.80 -2.19 -4.56
C ASN A 95 -1.63 -1.20 -3.40
N ALA A 96 -0.49 -0.52 -3.31
CA ALA A 96 -0.25 0.50 -2.29
C ALA A 96 -1.21 1.70 -2.43
N GLU A 97 -1.47 2.15 -3.65
CA GLU A 97 -2.44 3.21 -3.96
C GLU A 97 -3.86 2.79 -3.55
N PHE A 98 -4.27 1.56 -3.90
CA PHE A 98 -5.56 1.01 -3.53
C PHE A 98 -5.71 0.92 -2.00
N LYS A 99 -4.73 0.33 -1.31
CA LYS A 99 -4.72 0.28 0.17
C LYS A 99 -4.89 1.67 0.77
N ARG A 100 -4.14 2.68 0.29
CA ARG A 100 -4.25 4.06 0.78
C ARG A 100 -5.66 4.62 0.60
N ILE A 101 -6.21 4.55 -0.61
CA ILE A 101 -7.53 5.13 -0.93
C ILE A 101 -8.65 4.42 -0.15
N THR A 102 -8.63 3.09 -0.10
CA THR A 102 -9.66 2.31 0.61
C THR A 102 -9.58 2.53 2.12
N THR A 103 -8.38 2.61 2.69
CA THR A 103 -8.19 2.82 4.14
C THR A 103 -8.69 4.20 4.56
N ILE A 104 -8.40 5.26 3.81
CA ILE A 104 -8.89 6.62 4.10
C ILE A 104 -10.42 6.67 4.12
N HIS A 105 -11.08 6.05 3.13
CA HIS A 105 -12.54 6.04 3.06
C HIS A 105 -13.17 5.21 4.17
N LEU A 106 -12.54 4.10 4.53
CA LEU A 106 -13.02 3.25 5.62
C LEU A 106 -12.85 3.93 6.98
N GLN A 107 -11.76 4.67 7.19
CA GLN A 107 -11.56 5.50 8.38
C GLN A 107 -12.61 6.60 8.48
N SER A 108 -12.87 7.34 7.39
CA SER A 108 -13.91 8.38 7.39
C SER A 108 -15.31 7.82 7.72
N LYS A 109 -15.65 6.65 7.16
CA LYS A 109 -16.91 5.95 7.49
C LYS A 109 -16.93 5.46 8.92
N PHE A 110 -15.84 4.85 9.39
CA PHE A 110 -15.71 4.37 10.75
C PHE A 110 -15.86 5.52 11.75
N PHE A 111 -15.16 6.64 11.56
CA PHE A 111 -15.28 7.83 12.40
C PHE A 111 -16.68 8.42 12.38
N SER A 112 -17.30 8.53 11.20
CA SER A 112 -18.68 9.01 11.11
C SER A 112 -19.63 8.10 11.90
N SER A 113 -19.45 6.78 11.83
CA SER A 113 -20.22 5.82 12.63
C SER A 113 -19.88 5.88 14.11
N LEU A 114 -18.61 6.09 14.47
CA LEU A 114 -18.15 6.18 15.86
C LEU A 114 -18.66 7.46 16.52
N ASP A 115 -18.67 8.60 15.82
CA ASP A 115 -19.24 9.86 16.30
C ASP A 115 -20.74 9.75 16.56
N ILE A 116 -21.48 9.03 15.70
CA ILE A 116 -22.92 8.78 15.91
C ILE A 116 -23.16 7.98 17.20
N HIS A 117 -22.26 7.05 17.54
CA HIS A 117 -22.43 6.15 18.68
C HIS A 117 -21.68 6.58 19.96
N SER A 118 -20.72 7.51 19.86
CA SER A 118 -19.86 7.95 20.95
C SER A 118 -20.68 8.58 22.09
N THR A 119 -21.68 9.40 21.77
CA THR A 119 -22.58 10.03 22.74
C THR A 119 -23.36 8.98 23.54
N SER A 120 -23.86 7.94 22.87
CA SER A 120 -24.56 6.84 23.53
C SER A 120 -23.63 5.99 24.39
N LEU A 121 -22.38 5.77 23.95
CA LEU A 121 -21.37 5.04 24.73
C LEU A 121 -20.96 5.83 25.99
N ILE A 122 -20.77 7.14 25.87
CA ILE A 122 -20.46 8.04 27.00
C ILE A 122 -21.63 8.08 27.99
N ASP A 123 -22.87 8.13 27.51
CA ASP A 123 -24.06 8.12 28.35
C ASP A 123 -24.24 6.80 29.11
N VAL A 124 -24.05 5.66 28.43
CA VAL A 124 -24.09 4.34 29.09
C VAL A 124 -22.96 4.20 30.10
N TYR A 125 -21.79 4.78 29.80
CA TYR A 125 -20.61 4.72 30.65
C TYR A 125 -20.71 5.60 31.90
N THR A 126 -21.17 6.85 31.77
CA THR A 126 -21.41 7.75 32.91
C THR A 126 -22.50 7.22 33.84
N LYS A 127 -23.48 6.52 33.29
CA LYS A 127 -24.55 5.86 34.06
C LYS A 127 -24.12 4.55 34.72
N LYS A 128 -23.06 3.87 34.25
CA LYS A 128 -22.57 2.62 34.87
C LYS A 128 -21.65 2.88 36.06
N GLY A 129 -22.22 2.80 37.27
CA GLY A 129 -21.48 2.75 38.53
C GLY A 129 -20.97 1.34 38.90
N GLY A 130 -20.22 1.23 40.00
CA GLY A 130 -19.76 -0.04 40.58
C GLY A 130 -18.44 -0.60 40.02
N VAL A 131 -18.14 -1.86 40.32
CA VAL A 131 -16.85 -2.51 39.98
C VAL A 131 -16.62 -2.59 38.47
N GLN A 132 -17.68 -2.85 37.69
CA GLN A 132 -17.61 -2.87 36.22
C GLN A 132 -17.38 -1.47 35.65
N GLY A 133 -18.02 -0.43 36.21
CA GLY A 133 -17.77 0.97 35.82
C GLY A 133 -16.33 1.41 36.13
N LYS A 134 -15.77 1.00 37.27
CA LYS A 134 -14.36 1.21 37.63
C LYS A 134 -13.40 0.48 36.68
N LYS A 135 -13.75 -0.75 36.26
CA LYS A 135 -12.96 -1.55 35.33
C LYS A 135 -12.94 -0.94 33.93
N ILE A 136 -14.10 -0.47 33.44
CA ILE A 136 -14.19 0.27 32.17
C ILE A 136 -13.42 1.60 32.29
N LYS A 137 -13.52 2.32 33.42
CA LYS A 137 -12.67 3.50 33.73
C LYS A 137 -11.18 3.17 33.68
N SER A 138 -10.76 2.06 34.26
CA SER A 138 -9.35 1.63 34.29
C SER A 138 -8.83 1.05 32.97
N ILE A 139 -9.71 0.70 32.03
CA ILE A 139 -9.33 0.33 30.65
C ILE A 139 -9.23 1.60 29.80
N MET A 140 -10.02 2.63 30.12
CA MET A 140 -9.96 3.95 29.48
C MET A 140 -8.81 4.82 30.01
N LEU A 141 -8.33 4.61 31.24
CA LEU A 141 -7.27 5.41 31.90
C LEU A 141 -5.81 5.17 31.41
N PRO A 142 -5.38 3.97 30.99
CA PRO A 142 -4.03 3.73 30.48
C PRO A 142 -3.80 4.32 29.08
N ILE A 143 -4.85 4.85 28.46
CA ILE A 143 -4.80 5.66 27.24
C ILE A 143 -4.07 7.01 27.50
N THR A 144 -3.84 7.36 28.78
CA THR A 144 -3.21 8.62 29.22
C THR A 144 -1.76 8.47 29.71
N GLN A 145 -1.14 7.28 29.66
CA GLN A 145 0.24 7.09 30.16
C GLN A 145 1.21 6.69 29.03
N SER A 146 2.25 7.51 28.88
CA SER A 146 3.32 7.43 27.90
C SER A 146 4.16 6.15 27.98
N ILE A 147 4.55 5.63 26.83
CA ILE A 147 5.64 4.66 26.70
C ILE A 147 6.95 5.45 26.61
N ASP A 148 7.88 5.23 27.56
CA ASP A 148 9.19 5.86 27.59
C ASP A 148 10.24 5.16 26.68
N ASN A 149 10.99 6.03 25.99
CA ASN A 149 12.31 5.94 25.32
C ASN A 149 12.97 4.58 24.98
N SER A 150 12.84 4.17 23.70
CA SER A 150 13.86 3.42 22.93
C SER A 150 13.61 3.56 21.40
N SER A 151 13.64 4.81 20.92
CA SER A 151 12.78 5.25 19.79
C SER A 151 13.36 5.20 18.37
N GLN A 152 14.27 4.28 18.02
CA GLN A 152 14.57 4.05 16.59
C GLN A 152 14.57 2.57 16.18
N THR A 153 15.00 1.66 17.05
CA THR A 153 15.03 0.23 16.74
C THR A 153 13.64 -0.40 16.84
N ALA A 154 12.80 0.04 17.77
CA ALA A 154 11.44 -0.50 17.97
C ALA A 154 10.49 -0.24 16.77
N MET A 155 10.65 0.90 16.07
CA MET A 155 9.82 1.24 14.91
C MET A 155 10.09 0.33 13.70
N ALA A 156 11.32 -0.16 13.56
CA ALA A 156 11.72 -1.06 12.47
C ALA A 156 11.23 -2.50 12.66
N GLU A 157 10.84 -2.90 13.88
CA GLU A 157 10.30 -4.23 14.17
C GLU A 157 8.77 -4.25 14.28
N THR A 158 8.15 -3.07 14.37
CA THR A 158 6.69 -2.94 14.54
C THR A 158 5.94 -3.18 13.22
N VAL A 159 5.13 -4.24 13.20
CA VAL A 159 4.24 -4.59 12.08
C VAL A 159 2.97 -3.73 12.11
N PHE A 160 2.47 -3.37 13.28
CA PHE A 160 1.34 -2.46 13.46
C PHE A 160 1.39 -1.82 14.85
N GLY A 161 1.30 -0.48 14.94
CA GLY A 161 1.40 0.22 16.22
C GLY A 161 1.26 1.73 16.12
N ILE A 162 1.03 2.39 17.25
CA ILE A 162 1.01 3.86 17.35
C ILE A 162 2.38 4.32 17.81
N PHE A 163 2.88 5.40 17.21
CA PHE A 163 4.07 6.09 17.67
C PHE A 163 3.73 7.51 18.12
N VAL A 164 4.51 7.99 19.08
CA VAL A 164 4.36 9.31 19.68
C VAL A 164 5.74 9.96 19.68
N ILE A 165 5.84 11.18 19.17
CA ILE A 165 7.05 12.01 19.17
C ILE A 165 6.83 13.13 20.18
N ARG A 166 7.83 13.35 21.02
CA ARG A 166 7.87 14.39 22.04
C ARG A 166 9.22 15.12 21.93
N HIS A 167 9.23 16.39 22.31
CA HIS A 167 10.47 17.14 22.43
C HIS A 167 11.28 16.66 23.64
N GLU A 168 12.59 16.87 23.59
CA GLU A 168 13.52 16.36 24.59
C GLU A 168 13.27 17.03 25.96
N GLY A 169 13.06 16.22 27.00
CA GLY A 169 12.72 16.68 28.34
C GLY A 169 11.22 16.85 28.62
N ALA A 170 10.34 16.54 27.64
CA ALA A 170 8.90 16.54 27.85
C ALA A 170 8.46 15.38 28.76
N ASP A 171 7.56 15.67 29.69
CA ASP A 171 6.96 14.66 30.55
C ASP A 171 5.88 13.88 29.82
N SER A 172 5.57 12.71 30.38
CA SER A 172 4.48 11.81 29.97
C SER A 172 3.12 12.48 29.80
N GLY A 173 2.86 13.54 30.58
CA GLY A 173 1.61 14.29 30.59
C GLY A 173 1.56 15.50 29.64
N ASP A 174 2.69 15.87 29.02
CA ASP A 174 2.71 16.99 28.08
C ASP A 174 2.04 16.63 26.76
N ASP A 175 1.65 17.65 25.97
CA ASP A 175 1.11 17.39 24.65
C ASP A 175 2.20 16.86 23.70
N PRO A 176 1.92 15.78 22.94
CA PRO A 176 2.89 15.23 22.00
C PRO A 176 3.10 16.17 20.82
N GLU A 177 4.34 16.26 20.35
CA GLU A 177 4.71 17.04 19.15
C GLU A 177 4.09 16.40 17.90
N ASN A 178 4.05 15.07 17.86
CA ASN A 178 3.41 14.32 16.79
C ASN A 178 2.90 12.97 17.29
N VAL A 179 1.75 12.53 16.81
CA VAL A 179 1.23 11.18 17.00
C VAL A 179 0.92 10.59 15.64
N GLY A 180 1.27 9.32 15.44
CA GLY A 180 1.01 8.64 14.19
C GLY A 180 0.85 7.13 14.31
N ILE A 181 0.49 6.49 13.19
CA ILE A 181 0.29 5.04 13.09
C ILE A 181 1.32 4.46 12.12
N ILE A 182 1.97 3.38 12.55
CA ILE A 182 2.88 2.56 11.77
C ILE A 182 2.18 1.27 11.35
N LEU A 183 2.34 0.92 10.07
CA LEU A 183 1.98 -0.37 9.47
C LEU A 183 3.17 -0.87 8.67
N GLU A 184 3.58 -2.12 8.88
CA GLU A 184 4.64 -2.79 8.15
C GLU A 184 5.93 -1.95 8.05
N ARG A 185 6.33 -1.31 9.17
CA ARG A 185 7.52 -0.44 9.29
C ARG A 185 7.43 0.89 8.53
N LEU A 186 6.24 1.25 8.03
CA LEU A 186 5.97 2.53 7.38
C LEU A 186 5.05 3.39 8.24
N LYS A 187 5.37 4.67 8.37
CA LYS A 187 4.46 5.68 8.90
C LYS A 187 3.34 5.89 7.89
N VAL A 188 2.11 5.56 8.27
CA VAL A 188 0.94 5.67 7.38
C VAL A 188 0.11 6.91 7.70
N LEU A 189 0.13 7.34 8.96
CA LEU A 189 -0.57 8.51 9.44
C LEU A 189 0.31 9.24 10.45
N ASP A 190 0.40 10.55 10.28
CA ASP A 190 1.17 11.47 11.11
C ASP A 190 0.26 12.66 11.47
N GLU A 191 0.68 13.46 12.45
CA GLU A 191 0.00 14.68 12.92
C GLU A 191 -1.41 14.44 13.47
N LEU A 192 -1.64 13.27 14.07
CA LEU A 192 -2.93 12.88 14.63
C LEU A 192 -3.32 13.69 15.88
N GLY A 193 -2.43 14.55 16.37
CA GLY A 193 -2.66 15.48 17.47
C GLY A 193 -2.71 14.83 18.86
N ASN A 194 -3.33 13.65 19.01
CA ASN A 194 -3.25 12.90 20.26
C ASN A 194 -3.29 11.38 20.08
N VAL A 195 -2.83 10.69 21.13
CA VAL A 195 -2.74 9.23 21.19
C VAL A 195 -4.13 8.59 21.18
N SER A 196 -5.11 9.20 21.87
CA SER A 196 -6.49 8.71 21.95
C SER A 196 -7.13 8.56 20.57
N PHE A 197 -6.87 9.49 19.66
CA PHE A 197 -7.35 9.51 18.29
C PHE A 197 -6.67 8.42 17.47
N ALA A 198 -5.35 8.28 17.61
CA ALA A 198 -4.60 7.20 16.96
C ALA A 198 -5.04 5.80 17.44
N VAL A 199 -5.39 5.64 18.73
CA VAL A 199 -5.93 4.40 19.30
C VAL A 199 -7.33 4.10 18.77
N ALA A 200 -8.20 5.11 18.69
CA ALA A 200 -9.51 4.95 18.09
C ALA A 200 -9.43 4.51 16.62
N MET A 201 -8.36 4.89 15.90
CA MET A 201 -8.13 4.44 14.52
C MET A 201 -7.62 3.00 14.40
N MET A 202 -7.12 2.41 15.49
CA MET A 202 -6.60 1.04 15.52
C MET A 202 -7.56 0.00 16.11
N LEU A 203 -8.64 0.44 16.79
CA LEU A 203 -9.72 -0.41 17.33
C LEU A 203 -10.86 -0.58 16.32
#